data_AF-A0AAD9JGT9-F1
#
_entry.id   AF-A0AAD9JGT9-F1
#
_cell.length_a   1.000
_cell.length_b   1.000
_cell.length_c   1.000
_cell.angle_alpha   90.00
_cell.angle_beta   90.00
_cell.angle_gamma   90.00
#
_symmetry.space_group_name_H-M   'P 1'
#
loop_
_entity.id
_entity.type
_entity.pdbx_description
1 polymer ?
#
loop_
_entity_poly.entity_id
_entity_poly.type
_entity_poly.pdbx_seq_one_letter_code
_entity_poly.pdbx_strand_id
1 'polypeptide(L)'
;MILLEIQNRIVEDTLNLKFNNALAGNKPDLVDVSIADFDGVQYHISNPDQDRTKLRVSISLKFYKELQEHGADDLIKREYVAAQKDRVTVIFSTQFKEEDDVVIGKEFVECRRHQQQAPQVLFSYKEPPLELQRTDARTGDRIGYVTFVLFPRHIAPESMDNTINLIHTLRNYLHYHIKCSKAFIHSHMRAKTADLLKILNRARPEQVKDKKTISLVSRI
;
A
#
# COMPACT_ATOMS: atom_id res chain seq x y z
N MET A 1 2.41 10.20 -4.51
CA MET A 1 1.02 9.72 -4.47
C MET A 1 0.64 9.56 -3.00
N ILE A 2 -0.46 10.16 -2.55
CA ILE A 2 -0.83 10.13 -1.12
C ILE A 2 -1.75 8.94 -0.86
N LEU A 3 -2.95 8.91 -1.44
CA LEU A 3 -3.85 7.74 -1.36
C LEU A 3 -3.46 6.68 -2.40
N LEU A 4 -3.68 5.40 -2.09
CA LEU A 4 -3.48 4.33 -3.06
C LEU A 4 -4.63 4.31 -4.08
N GLU A 5 -4.30 4.01 -5.33
CA GLU A 5 -5.30 3.73 -6.37
C GLU A 5 -6.03 2.42 -6.03
N ILE A 6 -7.35 2.41 -6.23
CA ILE A 6 -8.21 1.26 -5.92
C ILE A 6 -8.23 0.28 -7.09
N GLN A 7 -8.21 0.81 -8.31
CA GLN A 7 -8.25 0.03 -9.53
C GLN A 7 -6.90 -0.62 -9.83
N ASN A 8 -6.94 -1.88 -10.27
CA ASN A 8 -5.75 -2.53 -10.79
C ASN A 8 -5.47 -1.99 -12.20
N ARG A 9 -4.49 -1.10 -12.29
CA ARG A 9 -4.11 -0.43 -13.54
C ARG A 9 -3.72 -1.39 -14.67
N ILE A 10 -3.10 -2.52 -14.34
CA ILE A 10 -2.70 -3.52 -15.36
C ILE A 10 -3.94 -4.21 -15.93
N VAL A 11 -4.91 -4.56 -15.08
CA VAL A 11 -6.19 -5.12 -15.53
C VAL A 11 -6.94 -4.11 -16.41
N GLU A 12 -7.05 -2.87 -15.95
CA GLU A 12 -7.73 -1.78 -16.67
C GLU A 12 -7.09 -1.52 -18.05
N ASP A 13 -5.78 -1.29 -18.09
CA ASP A 13 -5.05 -1.02 -19.33
C ASP A 13 -5.17 -2.19 -20.31
N THR A 14 -5.09 -3.44 -19.82
CA THR A 14 -5.22 -4.65 -20.66
C THR A 14 -6.61 -4.76 -21.27
N LEU A 15 -7.67 -4.53 -20.48
CA LEU A 15 -9.04 -4.60 -20.95
C LEU A 15 -9.36 -3.46 -21.92
N ASN A 16 -8.96 -2.23 -21.59
CA ASN A 16 -9.16 -1.05 -22.44
C ASN A 16 -8.50 -1.23 -23.81
N LEU A 17 -7.27 -1.77 -23.85
CA LEU A 17 -6.59 -2.08 -25.11
C LEU A 17 -7.40 -3.06 -25.96
N LYS A 18 -7.93 -4.13 -25.35
CA LYS A 18 -8.71 -5.15 -26.08
C LYS A 18 -10.05 -4.60 -26.57
N PHE A 19 -10.73 -3.81 -25.76
CA PHE A 19 -11.99 -3.16 -26.14
C PHE A 19 -11.79 -2.16 -27.28
N ASN A 20 -10.78 -1.30 -27.19
CA ASN A 20 -10.48 -0.33 -28.24
C ASN A 20 -10.12 -1.00 -29.57
N ASN A 21 -9.34 -2.09 -29.53
CA ASN A 21 -9.02 -2.86 -30.74
C ASN A 21 -10.27 -3.52 -31.36
N ALA A 22 -11.16 -4.07 -30.54
CA ALA A 22 -12.41 -4.66 -31.02
C ALA A 22 -13.34 -3.59 -31.64
N LEU A 23 -13.47 -2.43 -30.99
CA LEU A 23 -14.27 -1.30 -31.50
C LEU A 23 -13.73 -0.73 -32.81
N ALA A 24 -12.41 -0.75 -33.01
CA ALA A 24 -11.76 -0.35 -34.26
C ALA A 24 -11.93 -1.37 -35.40
N GLY A 25 -12.56 -2.53 -35.16
CA GLY A 25 -12.71 -3.60 -36.14
C GLY A 25 -11.42 -4.39 -36.41
N ASN A 26 -10.41 -4.25 -35.56
CA ASN A 26 -9.15 -4.99 -35.70
C ASN A 26 -9.38 -6.48 -35.39
N LYS A 27 -8.52 -7.33 -35.97
CA LYS A 27 -8.57 -8.78 -35.71
C LYS A 27 -8.33 -9.07 -34.22
N PRO A 28 -9.19 -9.86 -33.55
CA PRO A 28 -8.98 -10.21 -32.15
C PRO A 28 -7.70 -11.02 -31.94
N ASP A 29 -6.92 -10.64 -30.94
CA ASP A 29 -5.67 -11.28 -30.55
C ASP A 29 -5.81 -12.03 -29.23
N LEU A 30 -5.08 -13.15 -29.12
CA LEU A 30 -5.01 -13.92 -27.87
C LEU A 30 -4.40 -13.08 -26.74
N VAL A 31 -4.79 -13.42 -25.52
CA VAL A 31 -4.29 -12.86 -24.27
C VAL A 31 -4.18 -13.97 -23.23
N ASP A 32 -3.06 -13.97 -22.54
CA ASP A 32 -2.80 -14.81 -21.38
C ASP A 32 -1.86 -14.04 -20.45
N VAL A 33 -2.42 -13.45 -19.39
CA VAL A 33 -1.71 -12.57 -18.47
C VAL A 33 -2.07 -12.92 -17.04
N SER A 34 -1.04 -13.16 -16.22
CA SER A 34 -1.18 -13.31 -14.77
C SER A 34 -0.68 -12.03 -14.09
N ILE A 35 -1.49 -11.49 -13.17
CA ILE A 35 -1.22 -10.21 -12.50
C ILE A 35 -1.34 -10.44 -11.00
N ALA A 36 -0.38 -9.94 -10.23
CA ALA A 36 -0.47 -9.95 -8.77
C ALA A 36 -0.97 -8.59 -8.26
N ASP A 37 -1.67 -8.62 -7.13
CA ASP A 37 -2.11 -7.43 -6.40
C ASP A 37 -1.78 -7.57 -4.91
N PHE A 38 -2.15 -6.56 -4.12
CA PHE A 38 -1.98 -6.58 -2.68
C PHE A 38 -2.73 -7.74 -2.00
N ASP A 39 -2.33 -8.03 -0.76
CA ASP A 39 -2.90 -9.09 0.08
C ASP A 39 -2.87 -10.51 -0.53
N GLY A 40 -1.99 -10.72 -1.52
CA GLY A 40 -1.76 -12.00 -2.17
C GLY A 40 -2.85 -12.36 -3.17
N VAL A 41 -3.63 -11.38 -3.64
CA VAL A 41 -4.60 -11.55 -4.71
C VAL A 41 -3.88 -11.77 -6.04
N GLN A 42 -4.43 -12.66 -6.85
CA GLN A 42 -3.94 -12.94 -8.20
C GLN A 42 -5.08 -12.82 -9.21
N TYR A 43 -4.85 -12.06 -10.26
CA TYR A 43 -5.73 -12.02 -11.42
C TYR A 43 -5.14 -12.86 -12.56
N HIS A 44 -6.02 -13.46 -13.36
CA HIS A 44 -5.67 -14.15 -14.58
C HIS A 44 -6.62 -13.74 -15.70
N ILE A 45 -6.08 -13.08 -16.72
CA ILE A 45 -6.82 -12.68 -17.93
C ILE A 45 -6.45 -13.64 -19.05
N SER A 46 -7.43 -14.41 -19.53
CA SER A 46 -7.24 -15.39 -20.61
C SER A 46 -8.41 -15.43 -21.58
N ASN A 47 -8.18 -15.98 -22.77
CA ASN A 47 -9.26 -16.40 -23.67
C ASN A 47 -9.74 -17.81 -23.28
N PRO A 48 -10.98 -18.00 -22.82
CA PRO A 48 -11.51 -19.33 -22.58
C PRO A 48 -11.60 -20.10 -23.90
N ASP A 49 -11.30 -21.40 -23.88
CA ASP A 49 -11.35 -22.30 -25.04
C ASP A 49 -10.52 -21.82 -26.26
N GLN A 50 -9.52 -20.97 -26.03
CA GLN A 50 -8.74 -20.27 -27.07
C GLN A 50 -9.57 -19.40 -28.02
N ASP A 51 -10.79 -19.03 -27.62
CA ASP A 51 -11.66 -18.16 -28.38
C ASP A 51 -11.22 -16.69 -28.23
N ARG A 52 -10.61 -16.15 -29.29
CA ARG A 52 -10.06 -14.78 -29.32
C ARG A 52 -11.13 -13.70 -29.12
N THR A 53 -12.41 -14.03 -29.31
CA THR A 53 -13.53 -13.10 -29.14
C THR A 53 -14.01 -13.00 -27.69
N LYS A 54 -13.59 -13.94 -26.83
CA LYS A 54 -14.01 -13.99 -25.44
C LYS A 54 -12.85 -13.64 -24.53
N LEU A 55 -13.13 -12.87 -23.50
CA LEU A 55 -12.18 -12.56 -22.43
C LEU A 55 -12.73 -13.11 -21.12
N ARG A 56 -11.89 -13.84 -20.39
CA ARG A 56 -12.14 -14.29 -19.03
C ARG A 56 -11.16 -13.59 -18.11
N VAL A 57 -11.68 -12.84 -17.15
CA VAL A 57 -10.92 -12.29 -16.03
C VAL A 57 -11.25 -13.13 -14.81
N SER A 58 -10.26 -13.84 -14.29
CA SER A 58 -10.38 -14.64 -13.07
C SER A 58 -9.66 -13.93 -11.95
N ILE A 59 -10.21 -13.96 -10.75
CA ILE A 59 -9.58 -13.45 -9.53
C ILE A 59 -9.45 -14.60 -8.52
N SER A 60 -8.31 -14.68 -7.86
CA SER A 60 -8.00 -15.68 -6.84
C SER A 60 -7.62 -14.98 -5.54
N LEU A 61 -8.34 -15.30 -4.47
CA LEU A 61 -8.10 -14.81 -3.11
C LEU A 61 -8.00 -16.00 -2.16
N LYS A 62 -6.96 -16.02 -1.32
CA LYS A 62 -6.73 -17.10 -0.35
C LYS A 62 -7.85 -17.24 0.69
N PHE A 63 -8.54 -16.14 0.98
CA PHE A 63 -9.59 -16.02 2.00
C PHE A 63 -11.00 -15.88 1.39
N TYR A 64 -11.20 -16.26 0.11
CA TYR A 64 -12.51 -16.12 -0.54
C TYR A 64 -13.63 -16.91 0.18
N LYS A 65 -13.32 -18.08 0.75
CA LYS A 65 -14.29 -18.88 1.49
C LYS A 65 -14.89 -18.13 2.69
N GLU A 66 -14.06 -17.40 3.43
CA GLU A 66 -14.50 -16.58 4.56
C GLU A 66 -15.40 -15.42 4.11
N LEU A 67 -15.10 -14.84 2.94
CA LEU A 67 -15.96 -13.82 2.33
C LEU A 67 -17.31 -14.42 1.90
N GLN A 68 -17.30 -15.62 1.33
CA GLN A 68 -18.50 -16.33 0.89
C GLN A 68 -19.48 -16.58 2.03
N GLU A 69 -18.99 -16.93 3.22
CA GLU A 69 -19.79 -17.10 4.45
C GLU A 69 -20.52 -15.81 4.87
N HIS A 70 -19.95 -14.65 4.51
CA HIS A 70 -20.55 -13.33 4.77
C HIS A 70 -21.35 -12.80 3.57
N GLY A 71 -21.74 -13.68 2.64
CA GLY A 71 -22.58 -13.34 1.51
C GLY A 71 -21.83 -12.70 0.35
N ALA A 72 -20.52 -12.91 0.21
CA ALA A 72 -19.78 -12.37 -0.94
C ALA A 72 -20.27 -12.90 -2.29
N ASP A 73 -20.74 -14.14 -2.37
CA ASP A 73 -21.36 -14.65 -3.60
C ASP A 73 -22.64 -13.89 -3.93
N ASP A 74 -23.45 -13.62 -2.92
CA ASP A 74 -24.68 -12.86 -3.09
C ASP A 74 -24.35 -11.41 -3.41
N LEU A 75 -23.34 -10.80 -2.78
CA LEU A 75 -22.85 -9.46 -3.08
C LEU A 75 -22.27 -9.40 -4.50
N ILE A 76 -21.42 -10.33 -4.94
CA ILE A 76 -20.88 -10.36 -6.30
C ILE A 76 -22.00 -10.54 -7.33
N LYS A 77 -23.03 -11.34 -7.02
CA LYS A 77 -24.25 -11.45 -7.82
C LYS A 77 -25.11 -10.18 -7.75
N ARG A 78 -25.04 -9.44 -6.65
CA ARG A 78 -25.87 -8.29 -6.26
C ARG A 78 -25.02 -7.03 -6.16
N GLU A 79 -23.94 -6.84 -6.88
CA GLU A 79 -23.18 -5.60 -6.82
C GLU A 79 -23.73 -4.71 -7.93
N TYR A 80 -24.88 -4.00 -7.90
CA TYR A 80 -26.31 -4.15 -7.46
C TYR A 80 -26.87 -4.12 -6.00
N VAL A 81 -26.16 -3.46 -5.06
CA VAL A 81 -26.69 -2.73 -3.87
C VAL A 81 -26.89 -3.46 -2.51
N ALA A 82 -25.98 -3.15 -1.56
CA ALA A 82 -26.08 -2.56 -0.19
C ALA A 82 -26.97 -3.09 0.96
N ALA A 83 -26.40 -3.19 2.18
CA ALA A 83 -27.14 -3.36 3.44
C ALA A 83 -26.51 -2.62 4.65
N GLN A 84 -27.37 -2.20 5.59
CA GLN A 84 -27.12 -1.30 6.74
C GLN A 84 -26.92 -2.01 8.10
N LYS A 85 -26.32 -1.29 9.07
CA LYS A 85 -26.67 -1.30 10.51
C LYS A 85 -26.04 -0.13 11.28
N ASP A 86 -26.62 0.27 12.42
CA ASP A 86 -26.45 1.54 13.16
C ASP A 86 -25.04 1.93 13.67
N ARG A 87 -24.03 1.07 13.52
CA ARG A 87 -22.59 1.37 13.66
C ARG A 87 -21.80 0.13 13.26
N VAL A 88 -20.68 0.32 12.58
CA VAL A 88 -19.81 -0.78 12.12
C VAL A 88 -18.41 -0.58 12.71
N THR A 89 -17.93 -1.55 13.47
CA THR A 89 -16.55 -1.56 13.96
C THR A 89 -15.73 -2.46 13.06
N VAL A 90 -14.70 -1.90 12.41
CA VAL A 90 -13.78 -2.65 11.56
C VAL A 90 -12.44 -2.75 12.26
N ILE A 91 -12.00 -3.97 12.56
CA ILE A 91 -10.73 -4.23 13.26
C ILE A 91 -9.75 -4.88 12.29
N PHE A 92 -8.64 -4.19 12.02
CA PHE A 92 -7.53 -4.72 11.23
C PHE A 92 -6.45 -5.25 12.15
N SER A 93 -6.14 -6.54 12.04
CA SER A 93 -4.94 -7.13 12.61
C SER A 93 -3.81 -7.00 11.59
N THR A 94 -2.86 -6.08 11.82
CA THR A 94 -1.68 -5.93 10.97
C THR A 94 -0.43 -6.53 11.63
N GLN A 95 0.29 -7.34 10.87
CA GLN A 95 1.61 -7.83 11.25
C GLN A 95 2.68 -6.91 10.65
N PHE A 96 3.55 -6.38 11.50
CA PHE A 96 4.71 -5.61 11.10
C PHE A 96 5.91 -6.55 10.89
N LYS A 97 6.73 -6.26 9.88
CA LYS A 97 7.92 -7.07 9.62
C LYS A 97 9.04 -6.78 10.61
N GLU A 98 9.24 -5.50 10.90
CA GLU A 98 10.27 -4.95 11.77
C GLU A 98 9.60 -4.33 13.00
N GLU A 99 10.28 -4.35 14.16
CA GLU A 99 9.77 -3.72 15.39
C GLU A 99 9.72 -2.18 15.26
N ASP A 100 10.65 -1.59 14.53
CA ASP A 100 10.67 -0.14 14.27
C ASP A 100 9.44 0.33 13.48
N ASP A 101 8.92 -0.52 12.58
CA ASP A 101 7.72 -0.23 11.79
C ASP A 101 6.48 -0.12 12.69
N VAL A 102 6.47 -0.79 13.84
CA VAL A 102 5.39 -0.69 14.83
C VAL A 102 5.34 0.72 15.40
N VAL A 103 6.50 1.31 15.73
CA VAL A 103 6.58 2.65 16.33
C VAL A 103 6.10 3.70 15.33
N ILE A 104 6.53 3.60 14.07
CA ILE A 104 6.09 4.49 13.00
C ILE A 104 4.59 4.31 12.72
N GLY A 105 4.12 3.06 12.68
CA GLY A 105 2.71 2.74 12.45
C GLY A 105 1.79 3.22 13.58
N LYS A 106 2.26 3.14 14.83
CA LYS A 106 1.56 3.67 16.01
C LYS A 106 1.37 5.18 15.89
N GLU A 107 2.44 5.92 15.60
CA GLU A 107 2.33 7.38 15.43
C GLU A 107 1.42 7.77 14.26
N PHE A 108 1.46 6.99 13.17
CA PHE A 108 0.58 7.23 12.03
C PHE A 108 -0.91 7.17 12.39
N VAL A 109 -1.28 6.27 13.31
CA VAL A 109 -2.67 6.08 13.77
C VAL A 109 -3.01 7.06 14.90
N GLU A 110 -2.03 7.38 15.76
CA GLU A 110 -2.20 8.32 16.88
C GLU A 110 -2.19 9.79 16.46
N CYS A 111 -1.72 10.12 15.25
CA CYS A 111 -1.82 11.42 14.60
C CYS A 111 -3.29 11.86 14.40
N ARG A 112 -3.96 12.23 15.50
CA ARG A 112 -5.31 12.79 15.51
C ARG A 112 -5.28 14.17 14.86
N ARG A 113 -5.97 14.31 13.72
CA ARG A 113 -6.33 15.61 13.17
C ARG A 113 -7.79 15.94 13.45
N HIS A 114 -8.05 17.24 13.62
CA HIS A 114 -9.23 17.92 14.16
C HIS A 114 -10.55 17.75 13.37
N GLN A 115 -10.69 16.69 12.57
CA GLN A 115 -11.88 16.46 11.76
C GLN A 115 -12.96 15.77 12.61
N GLN A 116 -13.85 16.56 13.21
CA GLN A 116 -14.95 16.08 14.06
C GLN A 116 -15.88 15.08 13.37
N GLN A 117 -15.91 15.07 12.04
CA GLN A 117 -16.78 14.20 11.24
C GLN A 117 -16.10 12.91 10.74
N ALA A 118 -14.81 12.70 11.03
CA ALA A 118 -14.09 11.49 10.60
C ALA A 118 -14.40 10.28 11.50
N PRO A 119 -14.20 9.04 11.00
CA PRO A 119 -14.24 7.84 11.82
C PRO A 119 -13.29 7.93 13.02
N GLN A 120 -13.71 7.39 14.16
CA GLN A 120 -12.81 7.24 15.29
C GLN A 120 -11.87 6.07 15.03
N VAL A 121 -10.57 6.29 15.28
CA VAL A 121 -9.55 5.26 15.14
C VAL A 121 -8.90 4.99 16.49
N LEU A 122 -8.76 3.70 16.81
CA LEU A 122 -8.08 3.21 18.01
C LEU A 122 -6.94 2.30 17.58
N PHE A 123 -5.82 2.36 18.29
CA PHE A 123 -4.69 1.47 18.10
C PHE A 123 -4.47 0.66 19.37
N SER A 124 -4.38 -0.67 19.25
CA SER A 124 -3.93 -1.55 20.32
C SER A 124 -2.65 -2.25 19.90
N TYR A 125 -1.67 -2.27 20.79
CA TYR A 125 -0.37 -2.87 20.55
C TYR A 125 -0.24 -4.20 21.30
N LYS A 126 0.27 -5.23 20.62
CA LYS A 126 0.49 -6.61 21.10
C LYS A 126 -0.76 -7.40 21.44
N GLU A 127 -1.74 -6.76 22.04
CA GLU A 127 -2.95 -7.39 22.56
C GLU A 127 -4.17 -7.03 21.70
N PRO A 128 -5.04 -8.02 21.40
CA PRO A 128 -6.29 -7.75 20.73
C PRO A 128 -7.21 -6.88 21.60
N PRO A 129 -8.04 -6.03 20.98
CA PRO A 129 -9.08 -5.31 21.70
C PRO A 129 -10.09 -6.29 22.32
N LEU A 130 -10.83 -5.83 23.34
CA LEU A 130 -11.74 -6.66 24.16
C LEU A 130 -12.71 -7.51 23.33
N GLU A 131 -13.15 -6.99 22.19
CA GLU A 131 -14.04 -7.64 21.23
C GLU A 131 -13.43 -8.93 20.63
N LEU A 132 -12.10 -9.01 20.53
CA LEU A 132 -11.35 -10.12 19.94
C LEU A 132 -10.62 -10.98 20.98
N GLN A 133 -10.72 -10.69 22.27
CA GLN A 133 -10.02 -11.47 23.31
C GLN A 133 -10.57 -12.90 23.47
N ARG A 134 -11.79 -13.17 22.98
CA ARG A 134 -12.41 -14.50 23.03
C ARG A 134 -12.24 -15.30 21.74
N THR A 135 -11.49 -14.78 20.77
CA THR A 135 -11.18 -15.47 19.52
C THR A 135 -9.73 -15.95 19.52
N ASP A 136 -9.32 -16.64 18.46
CA ASP A 136 -7.93 -17.05 18.19
C ASP A 136 -7.05 -15.88 17.69
N ALA A 137 -7.37 -14.66 18.12
CA ALA A 137 -6.66 -13.45 17.73
C ALA A 137 -5.19 -13.51 18.16
N ARG A 138 -4.28 -13.25 17.19
CA ARG A 138 -2.84 -13.40 17.39
C ARG A 138 -2.26 -12.30 18.29
N THR A 139 -1.59 -12.70 19.37
CA THR A 139 -0.81 -11.79 20.22
C THR A 139 0.67 -11.78 19.85
N GLY A 140 1.36 -10.64 20.01
CA GLY A 140 2.82 -10.60 19.90
C GLY A 140 3.43 -9.24 19.64
N ASP A 141 4.75 -9.12 19.82
CA ASP A 141 5.50 -7.85 19.74
C ASP A 141 5.47 -7.17 18.35
N ARG A 142 5.10 -7.91 17.31
CA ARG A 142 5.02 -7.44 15.92
C ARG A 142 3.59 -7.31 15.40
N ILE A 143 2.60 -7.33 16.30
CA ILE A 143 1.19 -7.26 15.95
C ILE A 143 0.62 -5.97 16.48
N GLY A 144 -0.08 -5.25 15.60
CA GLY A 144 -0.89 -4.10 15.96
C GLY A 144 -2.31 -4.27 15.45
N TYR A 145 -3.26 -3.86 16.28
CA TYR A 145 -4.67 -3.83 15.95
C TYR A 145 -5.09 -2.39 15.71
N VAL A 146 -5.64 -2.13 14.53
CA VAL A 146 -6.21 -0.83 14.17
C VAL A 146 -7.73 -0.98 14.11
N THR A 147 -8.45 -0.28 14.97
CA THR A 147 -9.91 -0.35 15.06
C THR A 147 -10.52 0.94 14.56
N PHE A 148 -11.41 0.84 13.58
CA PHE A 148 -12.22 1.94 13.06
C PHE A 148 -13.65 1.82 13.56
N VAL A 149 -14.18 2.89 14.13
CA VAL A 149 -15.59 2.98 14.50
C VAL A 149 -16.29 3.85 13.47
N LEU A 150 -17.10 3.20 12.63
CA LEU A 150 -17.92 3.85 11.61
C LEU A 150 -19.31 4.16 12.16
N PHE A 151 -19.72 5.42 12.01
CA PHE A 151 -21.06 5.91 12.34
C PHE A 151 -21.99 5.87 11.11
N PRO A 152 -23.32 5.97 11.28
CA PRO A 152 -24.29 5.96 10.18
C PRO A 152 -23.94 6.87 8.99
N ARG A 153 -23.31 8.03 9.24
CA ARG A 153 -22.85 8.97 8.20
C ARG A 153 -21.77 8.41 7.26
N HIS A 154 -21.00 7.41 7.68
CA HIS A 154 -19.95 6.75 6.88
C HIS A 154 -20.48 5.54 6.10
N ILE A 155 -21.65 5.04 6.48
CA ILE A 155 -22.31 3.88 5.87
C ILE A 155 -23.65 4.27 5.24
N ALA A 156 -23.84 5.57 5.00
CA ALA A 156 -24.98 6.06 4.22
C ALA A 156 -24.79 5.61 2.77
N PRO A 157 -25.85 5.26 2.03
CA PRO A 157 -25.74 4.80 0.64
C PRO A 157 -24.89 5.70 -0.27
N GLU A 158 -24.91 7.01 -0.02
CA GLU A 158 -24.13 8.00 -0.78
C GLU A 158 -22.62 7.98 -0.50
N SER A 159 -22.21 7.58 0.71
CA SER A 159 -20.81 7.62 1.18
C SER A 159 -20.21 6.23 1.40
N MET A 160 -21.02 5.18 1.27
CA MET A 160 -20.65 3.79 1.57
C MET A 160 -19.52 3.32 0.68
N ASP A 161 -19.63 3.50 -0.65
CA ASP A 161 -18.63 3.03 -1.61
C ASP A 161 -17.27 3.69 -1.37
N ASN A 162 -17.26 5.01 -1.13
CA ASN A 162 -16.04 5.72 -0.79
C ASN A 162 -15.43 5.24 0.53
N THR A 163 -16.26 4.95 1.54
CA THR A 163 -15.80 4.43 2.83
C THR A 163 -15.22 3.03 2.68
N ILE A 164 -15.87 2.15 1.91
CA ILE A 164 -15.36 0.82 1.57
C ILE A 164 -14.01 0.95 0.86
N ASN A 165 -13.91 1.87 -0.11
CA ASN A 165 -12.70 2.12 -0.87
C ASN A 165 -11.51 2.54 -0.01
N LEU A 166 -11.75 3.43 0.95
CA LEU A 166 -10.71 3.88 1.87
C LEU A 166 -10.34 2.82 2.91
N ILE A 167 -11.32 2.07 3.41
CA ILE A 167 -11.08 1.13 4.51
C ILE A 167 -10.38 -0.15 4.03
N HIS A 168 -10.72 -0.67 2.85
CA HIS A 168 -10.08 -1.89 2.34
C HIS A 168 -8.62 -1.63 1.92
N THR A 169 -8.29 -0.43 1.46
CA THR A 169 -6.91 -0.05 1.08
C THR A 169 -6.04 0.32 2.28
N LEU A 170 -6.63 0.53 3.47
CA LEU A 170 -5.96 1.04 4.65
C LEU A 170 -4.69 0.27 5.01
N ARG A 171 -4.75 -1.06 5.02
CA ARG A 171 -3.60 -1.89 5.38
C ARG A 171 -2.44 -1.64 4.43
N ASN A 172 -2.72 -1.63 3.13
CA ASN A 172 -1.71 -1.38 2.10
C ASN A 172 -1.19 0.07 2.17
N TYR A 173 -2.08 1.02 2.44
CA TYR A 173 -1.76 2.43 2.64
C TYR A 173 -0.81 2.65 3.83
N LEU A 174 -1.08 2.02 4.98
CA LEU A 174 -0.24 2.10 6.17
C LEU A 174 1.18 1.55 5.87
N HIS A 175 1.27 0.35 5.31
CA HIS A 175 2.56 -0.27 4.97
C HIS A 175 3.32 0.49 3.88
N TYR A 176 2.61 1.11 2.93
CA TYR A 176 3.20 1.98 1.93
C TYR A 176 3.81 3.23 2.56
N HIS A 177 3.07 3.94 3.41
CA HIS A 177 3.55 5.18 4.04
C HIS A 177 4.66 4.95 5.05
N ILE A 178 4.67 3.82 5.76
CA ILE A 178 5.82 3.44 6.60
C ILE A 178 7.10 3.34 5.75
N LYS A 179 7.03 2.67 4.58
CA LYS A 179 8.18 2.58 3.66
C LYS A 179 8.59 3.94 3.11
N CYS A 180 7.62 4.80 2.75
CA CYS A 180 7.91 6.16 2.30
C CYS A 180 8.58 7.00 3.40
N SER A 181 8.15 6.91 4.65
CA SER A 181 8.77 7.57 5.79
C SER A 181 10.22 7.11 6.00
N LYS A 182 10.48 5.80 5.92
CA LYS A 182 11.86 5.28 5.98
C LYS A 182 12.72 5.82 4.83
N ALA A 183 12.21 5.85 3.60
CA ALA A 183 12.91 6.41 2.45
C ALA A 183 13.21 7.92 2.63
N PHE A 184 12.27 8.67 3.21
CA PHE A 184 12.43 10.09 3.52
C PHE A 184 13.52 10.33 4.56
N ILE A 185 13.52 9.55 5.66
CA ILE A 185 14.58 9.58 6.68
C ILE A 185 15.94 9.26 6.05
N HIS A 186 16.03 8.23 5.21
CA HIS A 186 17.26 7.89 4.49
C HIS A 186 17.77 9.04 3.62
N SER A 187 16.88 9.81 2.97
CA SER A 187 17.27 10.99 2.18
C SER A 187 17.94 12.05 3.07
N HIS A 188 17.37 12.34 4.24
CA HIS A 188 17.93 13.30 5.19
C HIS A 188 19.26 12.84 5.78
N MET A 189 19.35 11.54 6.12
CA MET A 189 20.59 10.95 6.60
C MET A 189 21.70 11.08 5.56
N ARG A 190 21.42 10.80 4.28
CA ARG A 190 22.40 10.97 3.19
C ARG A 190 22.85 12.41 3.04
N ALA A 191 21.92 13.37 3.08
CA ALA A 191 22.25 14.79 3.01
C ALA A 191 23.18 15.20 4.16
N LYS A 192 22.86 14.79 5.39
CA LYS A 192 23.68 15.10 6.57
C LYS A 192 25.06 14.44 6.50
N THR A 193 25.13 13.19 6.07
CA THR A 193 26.41 12.49 5.88
C THR A 193 27.26 13.17 4.81
N ALA A 194 26.65 13.65 3.72
CA ALA A 194 27.37 14.41 2.70
C ALA A 194 27.97 15.71 3.26
N ASP A 195 27.25 16.41 4.14
CA ASP A 195 27.76 17.60 4.81
C ASP A 195 28.88 17.30 5.79
N LEU A 196 28.76 16.23 6.58
CA LEU A 196 29.82 15.76 7.48
C LEU A 196 31.08 15.36 6.70
N LEU A 197 30.93 14.70 5.54
CA LEU A 197 32.05 14.35 4.67
C LEU A 197 32.75 15.59 4.11
N LYS A 198 32.02 16.67 3.77
CA LYS A 198 32.64 17.94 3.36
C LYS A 198 33.48 18.52 4.49
N ILE A 199 32.99 18.50 5.73
CA ILE A 199 33.73 18.98 6.90
C ILE A 199 35.00 18.15 7.10
N LEU A 200 34.89 16.82 7.03
CA LEU A 200 36.02 15.92 7.17
C LEU A 200 37.09 16.14 6.09
N ASN A 201 36.67 16.34 4.84
CA ASN A 201 37.58 16.61 3.73
C ASN A 201 38.28 17.97 3.86
N ARG A 202 37.61 18.99 4.42
CA ARG A 202 38.22 20.29 4.74
C ARG A 202 39.25 20.19 5.88
N ALA A 203 39.09 19.25 6.79
CA ALA A 203 40.02 19.04 7.89
C ALA A 203 41.30 18.27 7.46
N ARG A 204 41.36 17.74 6.23
CA ARG A 204 42.59 17.11 5.71
C ARG A 204 43.63 18.19 5.42
N PRO A 205 44.86 18.07 5.92
CA PRO A 205 45.93 19.01 5.58
C PRO A 205 46.20 18.99 4.07
N GLU A 206 46.38 20.16 3.46
CA GLU A 206 46.77 20.25 2.06
C GLU A 206 48.12 19.54 1.86
N GLN A 207 48.22 18.70 0.82
CA GLN A 207 49.51 18.17 0.42
C GLN A 207 50.37 19.34 -0.08
N VAL A 208 51.45 19.63 0.64
CA VAL A 208 52.47 20.59 0.22
C VAL A 208 52.99 20.12 -1.14
N LYS A 209 52.62 20.84 -2.21
CA LYS A 209 53.21 20.62 -3.53
C LYS A 209 54.62 21.18 -3.49
N ASP A 210 55.62 20.29 -3.48
CA ASP A 210 57.02 20.67 -3.63
C ASP A 210 57.20 21.52 -4.88
N LYS A 211 57.54 22.80 -4.69
CA LYS A 211 57.96 23.68 -5.78
C LYS A 211 59.31 23.18 -6.28
N LYS A 212 59.36 22.54 -7.45
CA LYS A 212 60.62 22.16 -8.10
C LYS A 212 61.48 23.41 -8.32
N THR A 213 62.58 23.52 -7.60
CA THR A 213 63.62 24.53 -7.80
C THR A 213 64.24 24.33 -9.18
N ILE A 214 64.14 25.33 -10.06
CA ILE A 214 64.85 25.33 -11.35
C ILE A 214 66.32 25.61 -11.05
N SER A 215 67.18 24.59 -11.12
CA SER A 215 68.63 24.78 -11.10
C SER A 215 69.08 25.29 -12.48
N LEU A 216 69.41 26.57 -12.57
CA LEU A 216 70.10 27.16 -13.71
C LEU A 216 71.51 26.56 -13.77
N VAL A 217 71.75 25.64 -14.71
CA VAL A 217 73.09 25.18 -15.05
C VAL A 217 73.75 26.26 -15.92
N SER A 218 74.65 27.04 -15.33
CA SER A 218 75.55 27.94 -16.05
C SER A 218 76.48 27.11 -16.95
N ARG A 219 76.31 27.20 -18.27
CA ARG A 219 77.31 26.73 -19.23
C ARG A 219 78.48 27.72 -19.23
N ILE A 220 79.67 27.23 -18.91
CA ILE A 220 80.96 27.82 -19.29
C ILE A 220 81.49 26.98 -20.45
#